data_AF-A0AAU2UUH9-F1
#
_entry.id   AF-A0AAU2UUH9-F1
#
_cell.length_a   1.000
_cell.length_b   1.000
_cell.length_c   1.000
_cell.angle_alpha   90.00
_cell.angle_beta   90.00
_cell.angle_gamma   90.00
#
_symmetry.space_group_name_H-M   'P 1'
#
loop_
_entity.id
_entity.type
_entity.pdbx_description
1 polymer ?
#
loop_
_entity_poly.entity_id
_entity_poly.type
_entity_poly.pdbx_seq_one_letter_code
_entity_poly.pdbx_strand_id
1 'polypeptide(L)'
;MGVFDRRRRSREEKAAEIVDQVASGKGFYGRATRAFMGSENFAEVQQSIGAYKSGGEVQQLLAAGIPTVPAVVVSISDTGKLVNFDPVVNLVVQPTGAAGGQVTLQTLVSKLQIPRAGDQVLLLADPANPGGYLYGGLA
;
A
#
# COMPACT_ATOMS: atom_id res chain seq x y z
N MET A 1 43.96 18.05 -4.68
CA MET A 1 42.64 18.54 -5.16
C MET A 1 41.93 17.35 -5.80
N GLY A 2 40.68 16.97 -5.52
CA GLY A 2 39.62 17.60 -4.75
C GLY A 2 38.63 16.57 -4.18
N VAL A 3 38.07 16.91 -3.03
CA VAL A 3 37.23 16.09 -2.15
C VAL A 3 35.76 16.48 -2.35
N PHE A 4 35.25 16.45 -3.59
CA PHE A 4 33.93 17.05 -3.91
C PHE A 4 33.01 16.25 -4.83
N ASP A 5 33.15 14.93 -4.93
CA ASP A 5 32.32 14.10 -5.84
C ASP A 5 31.26 13.22 -5.14
N ARG A 6 30.72 13.65 -3.99
CA ARG A 6 29.81 12.81 -3.19
C ARG A 6 28.42 13.39 -2.88
N ARG A 7 27.98 14.45 -3.58
CA ARG A 7 26.75 15.18 -3.20
C ARG A 7 25.82 15.59 -4.35
N ARG A 8 25.33 14.62 -5.13
CA ARG A 8 24.08 14.79 -5.89
C ARG A 8 23.16 13.59 -5.72
N ARG A 9 22.74 13.30 -4.48
CA ARG A 9 21.42 12.69 -4.31
C ARG A 9 20.39 13.78 -4.61
N SER A 10 19.47 13.54 -5.55
CA SER A 10 18.42 14.50 -5.90
C SER A 10 17.59 14.84 -4.65
N ARG A 11 17.02 16.04 -4.60
CA ARG A 11 16.12 16.44 -3.50
C ARG A 11 14.92 15.50 -3.39
N GLU A 12 14.49 14.94 -4.52
CA GLU A 12 13.42 13.95 -4.60
C GLU A 12 13.80 12.63 -3.92
N GLU A 13 15.04 12.18 -4.11
CA GLU A 13 15.54 10.92 -3.53
C GLU A 13 15.66 11.03 -2.00
N LYS A 14 16.07 12.21 -1.50
CA LYS A 14 16.03 12.50 -0.05
C LYS A 14 14.61 12.58 0.50
N ALA A 15 13.69 13.17 -0.25
CA ALA A 15 12.29 13.23 0.17
C ALA A 15 11.68 11.82 0.24
N ALA A 16 11.96 10.97 -0.75
CA ALA A 16 11.56 9.57 -0.74
C ALA A 16 12.16 8.79 0.44
N GLU A 17 13.44 9.00 0.76
CA GLU A 17 14.11 8.37 1.93
C GLU A 17 13.47 8.82 3.25
N ILE A 18 13.11 10.10 3.39
CA ILE A 18 12.43 10.62 4.58
C ILE A 18 11.01 10.03 4.68
N VAL A 19 10.27 9.96 3.58
CA VAL A 19 8.95 9.32 3.54
C VAL A 19 9.04 7.84 3.91
N ASP A 20 10.07 7.13 3.47
CA ASP A 20 10.32 5.73 3.82
C ASP A 20 10.64 5.54 5.31
N GLN A 21 11.47 6.40 5.89
CA GLN A 21 11.76 6.41 7.33
C GLN A 21 10.51 6.68 8.16
N VAL A 22 9.65 7.60 7.71
CA VAL A 22 8.36 7.88 8.36
C VAL A 22 7.40 6.70 8.20
N ALA A 23 7.31 6.10 7.01
CA ALA A 23 6.46 4.93 6.76
C ALA A 23 6.89 3.70 7.57
N SER A 24 8.20 3.46 7.70
CA SER A 24 8.71 2.31 8.45
C SER A 24 8.75 2.54 9.96
N GLY A 25 8.63 3.79 10.43
CA GLY A 25 8.84 4.17 11.83
C GLY A 25 10.26 3.94 12.32
N LYS A 26 11.19 3.75 11.38
CA LYS A 26 12.62 3.52 11.63
C LYS A 26 13.41 4.75 11.17
N GLY A 27 14.59 4.95 11.72
CA GLY A 27 15.41 6.14 11.45
C GLY A 27 15.03 7.38 12.28
N PHE A 28 15.79 8.46 12.11
CA PHE A 28 15.67 9.68 12.91
C PHE A 28 14.29 10.32 12.72
N TYR A 29 13.86 10.49 11.47
CA TYR A 29 12.58 11.13 11.14
C TYR A 29 11.39 10.26 11.57
N GLY A 30 11.42 8.95 11.35
CA GLY A 30 10.36 8.05 11.80
C GLY A 30 10.16 8.06 13.32
N ARG A 31 11.26 8.05 14.09
CA ARG A 31 11.19 8.13 15.57
C ARG A 31 10.73 9.49 16.06
N ALA A 32 11.20 10.58 15.44
CA ALA A 32 10.80 11.94 15.79
C ALA A 32 9.30 12.13 15.52
N THR A 33 8.81 11.77 14.33
CA THR A 33 7.39 11.85 13.98
C THR A 33 6.53 11.02 14.94
N ARG A 34 6.95 9.79 15.28
CA ARG A 34 6.25 8.95 16.26
C ARG A 34 6.19 9.59 17.66
N ALA A 35 7.28 10.24 18.09
CA ALA A 35 7.33 10.90 19.40
C ALA A 35 6.45 12.17 19.46
N PHE A 36 6.37 12.94 18.37
CA PHE A 36 5.55 14.16 18.31
C PHE A 36 4.05 13.89 18.08
N MET A 37 3.69 12.88 17.29
CA MET A 37 2.28 12.58 16.97
C MET A 37 1.61 11.60 17.93
N GLY A 38 2.36 10.84 18.72
CA GLY A 38 1.82 9.72 19.49
C GLY A 38 1.57 8.48 18.63
N SER A 39 1.49 7.31 19.26
CA SER A 39 1.41 6.01 18.58
C SER A 39 0.15 5.80 17.75
N GLU A 40 -0.97 6.40 18.16
CA GLU A 40 -2.28 6.22 17.51
C GLU A 40 -2.33 6.96 16.18
N ASN A 41 -1.94 8.24 16.16
CA ASN A 41 -1.89 9.05 14.94
C ASN A 41 -0.75 8.61 14.01
N PHE A 42 0.32 8.03 14.56
CA PHE A 42 1.41 7.48 13.76
C PHE A 42 1.00 6.21 13.00
N ALA A 43 0.19 5.35 13.61
CA ALA A 43 -0.38 4.19 12.92
C ALA A 43 -1.28 4.62 11.75
N GLU A 44 -2.09 5.66 11.95
CA GLU A 44 -2.92 6.23 10.88
C GLU A 44 -2.08 6.82 9.74
N VAL A 45 -0.98 7.51 10.05
CA VAL A 45 -0.07 8.05 9.02
C VAL A 45 0.70 6.94 8.31
N GLN A 46 1.12 5.88 9.00
CA GLN A 46 1.69 4.70 8.36
C GLN A 46 0.69 4.01 7.44
N GLN A 47 -0.57 3.87 7.85
CA GLN A 47 -1.64 3.31 7.02
C GLN A 47 -1.89 4.17 5.77
N SER A 48 -1.93 5.49 5.95
CA SER A 48 -2.07 6.47 4.86
C SER A 48 -0.93 6.38 3.83
N ILE A 49 0.31 6.25 4.29
CA ILE A 49 1.49 6.13 3.42
C ILE A 49 1.57 4.73 2.78
N GLY A 50 1.19 3.68 3.51
CA GLY A 50 1.09 2.32 2.97
C GLY A 50 0.05 2.21 1.85
N ALA A 51 -1.09 2.90 1.98
CA ALA A 51 -2.10 3.01 0.93
C ALA A 51 -1.59 3.75 -0.33
N TYR A 52 -0.64 4.68 -0.17
CA TYR A 52 -0.02 5.42 -1.27
C TYR A 52 1.03 4.59 -2.02
N LYS A 53 1.87 3.84 -1.28
CA LYS A 53 2.89 2.97 -1.88
C LYS A 53 2.26 1.83 -2.66
N SER A 54 1.20 1.22 -2.13
CA SER A 54 0.54 0.07 -2.75
C SER A 54 0.02 0.35 -4.17
N GLY A 55 -0.50 1.53 -4.50
CA GLY A 55 -0.98 1.83 -5.86
C GLY A 55 0.11 1.83 -6.95
N GLY A 56 1.25 2.46 -6.69
CA GLY A 56 2.38 2.53 -7.64
C GLY A 56 3.26 1.27 -7.63
N GLU A 57 3.41 0.65 -6.46
CA GLU A 57 4.18 -0.57 -6.28
C GLU A 57 3.47 -1.78 -6.92
N VAL A 58 2.13 -1.86 -6.83
CA VAL A 58 1.33 -2.90 -7.52
C VAL A 58 1.54 -2.89 -9.03
N GLN A 59 1.56 -1.72 -9.67
CA GLN A 59 1.76 -1.61 -11.13
C GLN A 59 3.17 -2.08 -11.54
N GLN A 60 4.19 -1.79 -10.72
CA GLN A 60 5.55 -2.26 -10.95
C GLN A 60 5.68 -3.78 -10.72
N LEU A 61 5.02 -4.32 -9.70
CA LEU A 61 5.00 -5.75 -9.41
C LEU A 61 4.26 -6.55 -10.51
N LEU A 62 3.15 -6.01 -11.03
CA LEU A 62 2.46 -6.56 -12.19
C LEU A 62 3.35 -6.54 -13.44
N ALA A 63 4.02 -5.42 -13.70
CA ALA A 63 4.97 -5.31 -14.83
C ALA A 63 6.19 -6.24 -14.67
N ALA A 64 6.59 -6.55 -13.44
CA ALA A 64 7.64 -7.51 -13.12
C ALA A 64 7.19 -8.98 -13.25
N GLY A 65 5.92 -9.24 -13.57
CA GLY A 65 5.38 -10.59 -13.75
C GLY A 65 5.21 -11.37 -12.45
N ILE A 66 5.05 -10.67 -11.31
CA ILE A 66 4.76 -11.32 -10.03
C ILE A 66 3.44 -12.12 -10.17
N PRO A 67 3.40 -13.38 -9.71
CA PRO A 67 2.20 -14.20 -9.81
C PRO A 67 1.02 -13.57 -9.08
N THR A 68 -0.12 -13.47 -9.77
CA THR A 68 -1.39 -13.01 -9.23
C THR A 68 -2.26 -14.18 -8.80
N VAL A 69 -2.97 -14.02 -7.69
CA VAL A 69 -3.97 -14.98 -7.19
C VAL A 69 -5.36 -14.41 -7.47
N PRO A 70 -6.24 -15.13 -8.19
CA PRO A 70 -7.63 -14.69 -8.34
C PRO A 70 -8.33 -14.73 -6.98
N ALA A 71 -9.22 -13.78 -6.74
CA ALA A 71 -10.06 -13.75 -5.56
C ALA A 71 -11.45 -13.21 -5.90
N VAL A 72 -12.45 -13.64 -5.13
CA VAL A 72 -13.81 -13.11 -5.24
C VAL A 72 -14.04 -12.10 -4.13
N VAL A 73 -14.57 -10.94 -4.47
CA VAL A 73 -14.95 -9.93 -3.47
C VAL A 73 -16.18 -10.41 -2.72
N VAL A 74 -16.06 -10.54 -1.41
CA VAL A 74 -17.16 -10.93 -0.51
C VAL A 74 -17.91 -9.68 -0.05
N SER A 75 -17.18 -8.66 0.39
CA SER A 75 -17.77 -7.40 0.82
C SER A 75 -16.81 -6.23 0.61
N ILE A 76 -17.40 -5.04 0.52
CA ILE A 76 -16.71 -3.77 0.38
C ILE A 76 -17.29 -2.77 1.37
N SER A 77 -16.43 -2.08 2.09
CA SER A 77 -16.81 -1.01 3.02
C SER A 77 -15.96 0.23 2.75
N ASP A 78 -16.61 1.36 2.53
CA ASP A 78 -15.92 2.65 2.39
C ASP A 78 -15.38 3.12 3.74
N THR A 79 -14.18 3.70 3.73
CA THR A 79 -13.54 4.23 4.95
C THR A 79 -13.83 5.70 5.19
N GLY A 80 -14.46 6.40 4.24
CA GLY A 80 -14.59 7.85 4.21
C GLY A 80 -13.30 8.59 3.84
N LYS A 81 -12.17 7.88 3.67
CA LYS A 81 -10.88 8.48 3.30
C LYS A 81 -10.74 8.51 1.78
N LEU A 82 -10.27 9.64 1.26
CA LEU A 82 -9.95 9.83 -0.15
C LEU A 82 -8.47 10.16 -0.29
N VAL A 83 -7.83 9.61 -1.32
CA VAL A 83 -6.46 9.91 -1.71
C VAL A 83 -6.47 10.24 -3.20
N ASN A 84 -6.01 11.45 -3.58
CA ASN A 84 -6.09 11.94 -4.96
C ASN A 84 -7.51 11.84 -5.56
N PHE A 85 -8.53 12.06 -4.74
CA PHE A 85 -9.94 11.86 -5.07
C PHE A 85 -10.37 10.40 -5.31
N ASP A 86 -9.49 9.42 -5.21
CA ASP A 86 -9.82 8.00 -5.23
C ASP A 86 -10.16 7.50 -3.81
N PRO A 87 -11.24 6.71 -3.64
CA PRO A 87 -11.64 6.20 -2.34
C PRO A 87 -10.71 5.10 -1.82
N VAL A 88 -10.48 5.14 -0.51
CA VAL A 88 -9.86 4.05 0.24
C VAL A 88 -10.95 3.17 0.81
N VAL A 89 -10.94 1.90 0.45
CA VAL A 89 -11.96 0.93 0.83
C VAL A 89 -11.35 -0.23 1.60
N ASN A 90 -12.12 -0.79 2.52
CA ASN A 90 -11.84 -2.08 3.13
C ASN A 90 -12.53 -3.16 2.29
N LEU A 91 -11.74 -4.05 1.69
CA LEU A 91 -12.21 -5.18 0.92
C LEU A 91 -12.05 -6.46 1.73
N VAL A 92 -13.10 -7.27 1.75
CA VAL A 92 -13.03 -8.67 2.17
C VAL A 92 -13.08 -9.51 0.91
N VAL A 93 -12.03 -10.28 0.68
CA VAL A 93 -11.87 -11.10 -0.51
C VAL A 93 -11.63 -12.56 -0.13
N GLN A 94 -12.05 -13.47 -1.00
CA GLN A 94 -11.82 -14.90 -0.86
C GLN A 94 -10.92 -15.37 -2.00
N PRO A 95 -9.62 -15.62 -1.73
CA PRO A 95 -8.70 -16.11 -2.75
C PRO A 95 -9.10 -17.51 -3.24
N THR A 96 -9.07 -17.74 -4.55
CA THR A 96 -9.27 -19.07 -5.13
C THR A 96 -8.11 -19.99 -4.74
N GLY A 97 -8.40 -21.10 -4.06
CA GLY A 97 -7.41 -22.08 -3.63
C GLY A 97 -6.89 -21.89 -2.19
N ALA A 98 -7.21 -20.78 -1.52
CA ALA A 98 -7.03 -20.68 -0.08
C ALA A 98 -8.10 -21.52 0.61
N ALA A 99 -7.70 -22.38 1.55
CA ALA A 99 -8.58 -23.31 2.28
C ALA A 99 -9.56 -22.61 3.24
N GLY A 100 -10.44 -21.75 2.72
CA GLY A 100 -11.57 -21.15 3.42
C GLY A 100 -11.30 -19.83 4.14
N GLY A 101 -10.11 -19.23 4.01
CA GLY A 101 -9.79 -17.96 4.68
C GLY A 101 -10.25 -16.74 3.89
N GLN A 102 -11.19 -15.98 4.43
CA GLN A 102 -11.43 -14.61 3.98
C GLN A 102 -10.24 -13.73 4.37
N VAL A 103 -9.80 -12.88 3.45
CA VAL A 103 -8.72 -11.93 3.66
C VAL A 103 -9.32 -10.54 3.65
N THR A 104 -9.04 -9.76 4.70
CA THR A 104 -9.41 -8.35 4.76
C THR A 104 -8.19 -7.51 4.40
N LEU A 105 -8.34 -6.60 3.44
CA LEU A 105 -7.30 -5.66 3.04
C LEU A 105 -7.88 -4.27 2.83
N GLN A 106 -7.11 -3.24 3.17
CA GLN A 106 -7.46 -1.86 2.88
C GLN A 106 -6.68 -1.41 1.66
N THR A 107 -7.36 -0.86 0.67
CA THR A 107 -6.71 -0.45 -0.58
C THR A 107 -7.38 0.76 -1.20
N LEU A 108 -6.62 1.44 -2.06
CA LEU A 108 -7.10 2.52 -2.90
C LEU A 108 -7.69 1.93 -4.18
N VAL A 109 -8.94 2.28 -4.48
CA VAL A 109 -9.62 1.85 -5.70
C VAL A 109 -9.97 3.07 -6.55
N SER A 110 -9.90 2.94 -7.87
CA SER A 110 -10.27 4.03 -8.77
C SER A 110 -11.78 4.27 -8.74
N LYS A 111 -12.20 5.54 -8.78
CA LYS A 111 -13.63 5.90 -8.97
C LYS A 111 -14.26 5.34 -10.25
N LEU A 112 -13.46 5.05 -11.27
CA LEU A 112 -13.96 4.51 -12.53
C LEU A 112 -14.27 3.01 -12.44
N GLN A 113 -13.59 2.31 -11.53
CA GLN A 113 -13.63 0.86 -11.40
C GLN A 113 -13.65 0.48 -9.92
N ILE A 114 -14.80 0.72 -9.29
CA ILE A 114 -15.05 0.29 -7.92
C ILE A 114 -15.57 -1.15 -7.97
N PRO A 115 -14.82 -2.13 -7.43
CA PRO A 115 -15.27 -3.52 -7.41
C PRO A 115 -16.51 -3.69 -6.53
N ARG A 116 -17.36 -4.65 -6.89
CA ARG A 116 -18.59 -5.01 -6.16
C ARG A 116 -18.47 -6.40 -5.55
N ALA A 117 -19.31 -6.67 -4.56
CA ALA A 117 -19.44 -8.02 -4.04
C ALA A 117 -19.83 -9.00 -5.16
N GLY A 118 -19.09 -10.09 -5.29
CA GLY A 118 -19.20 -11.08 -6.36
C GLY A 118 -18.22 -10.88 -7.52
N ASP A 119 -17.58 -9.72 -7.65
CA ASP A 119 -16.59 -9.49 -8.71
C ASP A 119 -15.31 -10.29 -8.47
N GLN A 120 -14.66 -10.69 -9.56
CA GLN A 120 -13.34 -11.28 -9.53
C GLN A 120 -12.27 -10.19 -9.56
N VAL A 121 -11.32 -10.30 -8.65
CA VAL A 121 -10.19 -9.39 -8.50
C VAL A 121 -8.89 -10.18 -8.47
N LEU A 122 -7.80 -9.51 -8.83
CA LEU A 122 -6.46 -10.07 -8.74
C LEU A 122 -5.80 -9.60 -7.45
N LEU A 123 -5.16 -10.52 -6.76
CA LEU A 123 -4.34 -10.23 -5.58
C LEU A 123 -2.87 -10.51 -5.90
N LEU A 124 -1.99 -9.66 -5.38
CA LEU A 124 -0.55 -9.88 -5.41
C LEU A 124 -0.06 -10.20 -4.00
N ALA A 125 0.99 -11.00 -3.89
CA ALA A 125 1.69 -11.15 -2.61
C ALA A 125 2.37 -9.82 -2.24
N ASP A 126 2.19 -9.37 -1.01
CA ASP A 126 2.83 -8.17 -0.49
C ASP A 126 4.31 -8.47 -0.15
N PRO A 127 5.30 -7.87 -0.85
CA PRO A 127 6.71 -8.06 -0.50
C PRO A 127 7.10 -7.37 0.80
N ALA A 128 6.37 -6.33 1.22
CA ALA A 128 6.61 -5.61 2.46
C ALA A 128 6.05 -6.37 3.68
N ASN A 129 4.98 -7.16 3.49
CA ASN A 129 4.38 -8.00 4.53
C ASN A 129 4.23 -9.45 4.04
N PRO A 130 5.19 -10.34 4.34
CA PRO A 130 5.12 -11.74 3.94
C PRO A 130 3.83 -12.41 4.46
N GLY A 131 2.98 -12.90 3.55
CA GLY A 131 1.67 -13.48 3.85
C GLY A 131 0.50 -12.50 3.74
N GLY A 132 0.76 -11.21 3.54
CA GLY A 132 -0.21 -10.20 3.15
C GLY A 132 -0.49 -10.21 1.65
N TYR A 133 -1.63 -9.62 1.27
CA TYR A 133 -2.03 -9.46 -0.12
C TYR A 133 -2.25 -7.98 -0.46
N LEU A 134 -1.85 -7.59 -1.66
CA LEU A 134 -2.14 -6.31 -2.27
C LEU A 134 -3.22 -6.47 -3.34
N TYR A 135 -4.08 -5.46 -3.47
CA TYR A 135 -5.08 -5.42 -4.53
C TYR A 135 -4.43 -5.09 -5.87
N GLY A 136 -4.62 -5.97 -6.85
CA GLY A 136 -4.08 -5.88 -8.20
C GLY A 136 -5.02 -5.27 -9.25
N GLY A 137 -6.29 -5.07 -8.90
CA GLY A 137 -7.32 -4.63 -9.84
C GLY A 137 -8.40 -5.70 -10.08
N LEU A 138 -9.36 -5.36 -10.95
CA LEU A 138 -10.35 -6.29 -11.46
C LEU A 138 -9.68 -7.30 -12.42
N ALA A 139 -10.14 -8.55 -12.37
CA ALA A 139 -9.66 -9.63 -13.24
C ALA A 139 -10.29 -9.58 -14.64
#